data_AF-A0A6A7CAP9-F1
#
_entry.id   AF-A0A6A7CAP9-F1
#
_cell.length_a   1.000
_cell.length_b   1.000
_cell.length_c   1.000
_cell.angle_alpha   90.00
_cell.angle_beta   90.00
_cell.angle_gamma   90.00
#
_symmetry.space_group_name_H-M   'P 1'
#
loop_
_entity.id
_entity.type
_entity.pdbx_description
1 polymer ?
#
loop_
_entity_poly.entity_id
_entity_poly.type
_entity_poly.pdbx_seq_one_letter_code
_entity_poly.pdbx_strand_id
1 'polypeptide(L)'
;MTMPVPQSEEFTKAVEESRKLAKKPTNDELLKLYGLYKQGTQDPPFKEAKAPGMFAITEKAKYSAWEAVSSKTPEAAQEEYVALVEKLKGEYGLASE
;
A
#
# COMPACT_ATOMS: atom_id res chain seq x y z
N MET A 1 -7.02 0.82 -23.23
CA MET A 1 -7.72 0.03 -22.19
C MET A 1 -6.66 -0.45 -21.22
N THR A 2 -6.50 0.20 -20.06
CA THR A 2 -5.63 -0.33 -18.99
C THR A 2 -6.39 -1.51 -18.39
N MET A 3 -5.85 -2.72 -18.57
CA MET A 3 -6.36 -3.89 -17.86
C MET A 3 -5.92 -3.75 -16.40
N PRO A 4 -6.82 -3.88 -15.41
CA PRO A 4 -6.40 -3.92 -14.02
C PRO A 4 -5.44 -5.09 -13.85
N VAL A 5 -4.34 -4.86 -13.13
CA VAL A 5 -3.39 -5.93 -12.82
C VAL A 5 -4.16 -7.02 -12.06
N PRO A 6 -3.99 -8.31 -12.40
CA PRO A 6 -4.55 -9.38 -11.59
C PRO A 6 -4.07 -9.21 -10.14
N GLN A 7 -5.02 -9.05 -9.23
CA GLN A 7 -4.74 -8.99 -7.80
C GLN A 7 -4.65 -10.42 -7.28
N SER A 8 -3.54 -10.78 -6.66
CA SER A 8 -3.40 -12.07 -5.98
C SER A 8 -4.43 -12.18 -4.85
N GLU A 9 -4.93 -13.40 -4.59
CA GLU A 9 -5.84 -13.67 -3.48
C GLU A 9 -5.22 -13.27 -2.14
N GLU A 10 -3.91 -13.52 -1.99
CA GLU A 10 -3.13 -13.11 -0.82
C GLU A 10 -3.12 -11.59 -0.62
N PHE A 11 -3.03 -10.82 -1.70
CA PHE A 11 -3.08 -9.36 -1.63
C PHE A 11 -4.46 -8.88 -1.19
N THR A 12 -5.53 -9.41 -1.78
CA THR A 12 -6.91 -9.07 -1.38
C THR A 12 -7.14 -9.39 0.09
N LYS A 13 -6.69 -10.57 0.54
CA LYS A 13 -6.75 -10.99 1.94
C LYS A 13 -5.93 -10.04 2.82
N ALA A 14 -4.70 -9.72 2.45
CA ALA A 14 -3.87 -8.77 3.17
C ALA A 14 -4.53 -7.38 3.27
N VAL A 15 -5.20 -6.91 2.22
CA VAL A 15 -5.93 -5.64 2.25
C VAL A 15 -7.05 -5.68 3.28
N GLU A 16 -7.85 -6.75 3.31
CA GLU A 16 -8.89 -6.92 4.33
C GLU A 16 -8.31 -6.99 5.74
N GLU A 17 -7.25 -7.77 5.93
CA GLU A 17 -6.61 -7.97 7.22
C GLU A 17 -5.97 -6.67 7.74
N SER A 18 -5.38 -5.86 6.84
CA SER A 18 -4.83 -4.55 7.18
C SER A 18 -5.91 -3.60 7.73
N ARG A 19 -7.15 -3.76 7.30
CA ARG A 19 -8.32 -3.00 7.81
C ARG A 19 -8.89 -3.58 9.11
N LYS A 20 -8.60 -4.86 9.39
CA LYS A 20 -8.99 -5.58 10.61
C LYS A 20 -7.91 -5.56 11.68
N LEU A 21 -6.82 -4.80 11.53
CA LEU A 21 -5.80 -4.68 12.58
C LEU A 21 -6.42 -4.08 13.85
N ALA A 22 -6.17 -4.70 15.01
CA ALA A 22 -6.70 -4.25 16.30
C ALA A 22 -6.14 -2.89 16.72
N LYS A 23 -4.92 -2.61 16.28
CA LYS A 23 -4.24 -1.36 16.56
C LYS A 23 -3.89 -0.67 15.25
N LYS A 24 -4.11 0.65 15.24
CA LYS A 24 -3.84 1.47 14.06
C LYS A 24 -2.33 1.49 13.82
N PRO A 25 -1.85 1.05 12.64
CA PRO A 25 -0.43 1.08 12.34
C PRO A 25 0.09 2.51 12.28
N THR A 26 1.41 2.66 12.36
CA THR A 26 2.04 3.98 12.33
C THR A 26 1.80 4.66 10.98
N ASN A 27 1.94 5.98 10.96
CA ASN A 27 1.76 6.74 9.74
C ASN A 27 2.72 6.26 8.63
N ASP A 28 3.97 5.89 8.95
CA ASP A 28 4.93 5.34 7.99
C ASP A 28 4.45 4.03 7.34
N GLU A 29 3.91 3.12 8.14
CA GLU A 29 3.37 1.84 7.67
C GLU A 29 2.13 2.04 6.80
N LEU A 30 1.24 2.96 7.18
CA LEU A 30 0.08 3.35 6.37
C LEU A 30 0.51 3.93 5.02
N LEU A 31 1.58 4.73 4.99
CA LEU A 31 2.12 5.31 3.77
C LEU A 31 2.72 4.23 2.86
N LYS A 32 3.47 3.27 3.43
CA LYS A 32 4.01 2.12 2.68
C LYS A 32 2.91 1.23 2.12
N LEU A 33 1.94 0.85 2.94
CA LEU A 33 0.76 0.10 2.49
C LEU A 33 0.05 0.83 1.36
N TYR A 34 -0.15 2.14 1.50
CA TYR A 34 -0.77 2.96 0.46
C TYR A 34 0.03 2.92 -0.85
N GLY A 35 1.34 3.17 -0.81
CA GLY A 35 2.19 3.15 -2.00
C GLY A 35 2.18 1.78 -2.70
N LEU A 36 2.38 0.71 -1.93
CA LEU A 36 2.38 -0.67 -2.43
C LEU A 36 1.03 -1.06 -3.01
N TYR A 37 -0.07 -0.70 -2.35
CA TYR A 37 -1.43 -0.94 -2.85
C TYR A 37 -1.64 -0.24 -4.18
N LYS A 38 -1.34 1.06 -4.26
CA LYS A 38 -1.49 1.88 -5.46
C LYS A 38 -0.65 1.35 -6.63
N GLN A 39 0.57 0.89 -6.33
CA GLN A 39 1.43 0.30 -7.34
C GLN A 39 0.93 -1.09 -7.79
N GLY A 40 0.47 -1.91 -6.85
CA GLY A 40 -0.06 -3.24 -7.11
C GLY A 40 -1.37 -3.25 -7.88
N THR A 41 -2.20 -2.20 -7.73
CA THR A 41 -3.44 -2.02 -8.51
C THR A 41 -3.23 -1.25 -9.82
N GLN A 42 -2.13 -0.49 -9.95
CA GLN A 42 -1.88 0.45 -11.05
C GLN A 42 -3.06 1.40 -11.32
N ASP A 43 -3.87 1.71 -10.31
CA ASP A 43 -5.10 2.49 -10.48
C ASP A 43 -5.23 3.65 -9.46
N PRO A 44 -5.15 4.90 -9.94
CA PRO A 44 -4.38 5.35 -11.11
C PRO A 44 -2.90 4.94 -11.07
N PRO A 45 -2.22 4.85 -12.22
CA PRO A 45 -0.77 4.60 -12.30
C PRO A 45 0.04 5.81 -11.81
N PHE A 46 1.28 5.58 -11.34
CA PHE A 46 2.13 6.63 -10.75
C PHE A 46 2.37 7.82 -11.70
N LYS A 47 2.39 7.59 -13.03
CA LYS A 47 2.51 8.65 -14.04
C LYS A 47 1.38 9.70 -13.97
N GLU A 48 0.22 9.34 -13.44
CA GLU A 48 -0.91 10.26 -13.25
C GLU A 48 -0.92 10.88 -11.84
N ALA A 49 -0.06 10.39 -10.94
CA ALA A 49 0.14 10.98 -9.64
C ALA A 49 0.79 12.35 -9.79
N LYS A 50 0.08 13.39 -9.35
CA LYS A 50 0.61 14.75 -9.36
C LYS A 50 1.47 14.97 -8.12
N ALA A 51 2.68 15.51 -8.31
CA ALA A 51 3.54 15.86 -7.20
C ALA A 51 2.82 16.87 -6.29
N PRO A 52 2.74 16.60 -4.97
CA PRO A 52 2.05 17.47 -4.04
C PRO A 52 2.81 18.79 -3.85
N GLY A 53 2.08 19.85 -3.50
CA GLY A 53 2.67 21.18 -3.27
C GLY A 53 3.62 21.22 -2.07
N MET A 54 4.54 22.18 -2.04
CA MET A 54 5.58 22.31 -0.99
C MET A 54 5.04 22.34 0.46
N PHE A 55 3.79 22.76 0.64
CA PHE A 55 3.14 22.90 1.95
C PHE A 55 2.39 21.62 2.40
N ALA A 56 2.29 20.60 1.55
CA ALA A 56 1.54 19.38 1.82
C ALA A 56 2.48 18.23 2.27
N ILE A 57 3.00 18.33 3.50
CA ILE A 57 3.97 17.37 4.06
C ILE A 57 3.42 15.93 4.05
N THR A 58 2.16 15.74 4.43
CA THR A 58 1.50 14.42 4.44
C THR A 58 1.34 13.85 3.04
N GLU A 59 0.94 14.67 2.07
CA GLU A 59 0.79 14.22 0.69
C GLU A 59 2.16 13.92 0.07
N LYS A 60 3.18 14.73 0.39
CA LYS A 60 4.57 14.47 -0.01
C LYS A 60 5.04 13.12 0.50
N ALA A 61 4.70 12.77 1.74
CA ALA A 61 5.05 11.46 2.29
C ALA A 61 4.33 10.32 1.55
N LYS A 62 3.03 10.47 1.21
CA LYS A 62 2.29 9.50 0.38
C LYS A 62 2.90 9.35 -1.00
N TYR A 63 3.21 10.47 -1.63
CA TYR A 63 3.82 10.50 -2.95
C TYR A 63 5.20 9.85 -2.92
N SER A 64 6.04 10.15 -1.92
CA SER A 64 7.36 9.54 -1.77
C SER A 64 7.29 8.03 -1.51
N ALA A 65 6.35 7.58 -0.68
CA ALA A 65 6.13 6.14 -0.46
C ALA A 65 5.68 5.44 -1.75
N TRP A 66 4.81 6.07 -2.54
CA TRP A 66 4.39 5.55 -3.84
C TRP A 66 5.54 5.61 -4.88
N GLU A 67 6.30 6.68 -4.92
CA GLU A 67 7.47 6.86 -5.80
C GLU A 67 8.52 5.78 -5.52
N ALA A 68 8.79 5.48 -4.25
CA ALA A 68 9.73 4.43 -3.84
C ALA A 68 9.38 3.04 -4.39
N VAL A 69 8.08 2.77 -4.61
CA VAL A 69 7.60 1.51 -5.19
C VAL A 69 7.20 1.64 -6.65
N SER A 70 7.20 2.86 -7.22
CA SER A 70 6.79 3.14 -8.60
C SER A 70 7.63 2.41 -9.65
N SER A 71 8.87 2.06 -9.28
CA SER A 71 9.82 1.29 -10.08
C SER A 71 9.56 -0.22 -10.05
N LYS A 72 8.78 -0.71 -9.08
CA LYS A 72 8.47 -2.14 -8.92
C LYS A 72 7.34 -2.55 -9.87
N THR A 73 7.35 -3.80 -10.31
CA THR A 73 6.20 -4.40 -10.98
C THR A 73 5.02 -4.49 -10.01
N PRO A 74 3.78 -4.47 -10.50
CA PRO A 74 2.62 -4.55 -9.61
C PRO A 74 2.58 -5.88 -8.84
N GLU A 75 3.06 -6.98 -9.42
CA GLU A 75 3.24 -8.27 -8.74
C GLU A 75 4.18 -8.14 -7.53
N ALA A 76 5.38 -7.58 -7.71
CA ALA A 76 6.34 -7.39 -6.63
C ALA A 76 5.80 -6.43 -5.54
N ALA A 77 5.01 -5.43 -5.93
CA ALA A 77 4.35 -4.54 -4.98
C ALA A 77 3.27 -5.25 -4.16
N GLN A 78 2.52 -6.18 -4.78
CA GLN A 78 1.55 -7.01 -4.08
C GLN A 78 2.24 -7.96 -3.07
N GLU A 79 3.34 -8.60 -3.46
CA GLU A 79 4.13 -9.48 -2.57
C GLU A 79 4.66 -8.72 -1.35
N GLU A 80 5.26 -7.54 -1.55
CA GLU A 80 5.70 -6.70 -0.43
C GLU A 80 4.54 -6.20 0.43
N TYR A 81 3.38 -5.92 -0.17
CA TYR A 81 2.19 -5.53 0.59
C TYR A 81 1.75 -6.65 1.52
N VAL A 82 1.69 -7.89 1.02
CA VAL A 82 1.34 -9.08 1.83
C VAL A 82 2.34 -9.24 2.96
N ALA A 83 3.64 -9.22 2.67
CA ALA A 83 4.69 -9.36 3.69
C ALA A 83 4.60 -8.27 4.77
N LEU A 84 4.30 -7.02 4.37
CA LEU A 84 4.12 -5.92 5.30
C LEU A 84 2.89 -6.15 6.19
N VAL A 85 1.74 -6.50 5.61
CA VAL A 85 0.53 -6.78 6.38
C VAL A 85 0.75 -7.95 7.34
N GLU A 86 1.40 -9.03 6.92
CA GLU A 86 1.71 -10.15 7.82
C GLU A 86 2.55 -9.72 9.02
N LYS A 87 3.54 -8.87 8.79
CA LYS A 87 4.32 -8.26 9.87
C LYS A 87 3.44 -7.40 10.79
N LEU A 88 2.59 -6.55 10.21
CA LEU A 88 1.66 -5.70 10.96
C LEU A 88 0.69 -6.53 11.80
N LYS A 89 0.18 -7.64 11.25
CA LYS A 89 -0.68 -8.57 11.98
C LYS A 89 0.05 -9.18 13.17
N GLY A 90 1.31 -9.55 13.02
CA GLY A 90 2.14 -10.07 14.11
C GLY A 90 2.42 -9.02 15.19
N GLU A 91 2.67 -7.77 14.80
CA GLU A 91 3.01 -6.66 15.71
C GLU A 91 1.78 -6.09 16.44
N TYR A 92 0.67 -5.90 15.70
CA TYR A 92 -0.52 -5.20 16.18
C TYR A 92 -1.65 -6.14 16.60
N GLY A 93 -1.61 -7.41 16.18
CA GLY A 93 -2.72 -8.34 16.30
C GLY A 93 -3.86 -8.01 15.34
N LEU A 94 -4.56 -9.04 14.86
CA LEU A 94 -5.87 -8.85 14.24
C LEU A 94 -6.89 -8.55 15.34
N ALA A 95 -7.81 -7.61 15.08
CA ALA A 95 -9.07 -7.52 15.81
C ALA A 95 -9.88 -8.76 15.44
N SER A 96 -9.58 -9.86 16.12
CA SER A 96 -10.32 -11.10 16.06
C SER A 96 -10.75 -11.38 17.48
N GLU A 97 -11.97 -10.94 17.79
CA GLU A 97 -12.75 -11.46 18.92
C GLU A 97 -13.33 -12.83 18.56
#